data_AF-A0A2K3D506-F1
#
_entry.id   AF-A0A2K3D506-F1
#
_cell.length_a   1.000
_cell.length_b   1.000
_cell.length_c   1.000
_cell.angle_alpha   90.00
_cell.angle_beta   90.00
_cell.angle_gamma   90.00
#
_symmetry.space_group_name_H-M   'P 1'
#
loop_
_entity.id
_entity.type
_entity.pdbx_description
1 polymer ?
#
loop_
_entity_poly.entity_id
_entity_poly.type
_entity_poly.pdbx_seq_one_letter_code
_entity_poly.pdbx_strand_id
1 'polypeptide(L)'
;MGCGASRAEAPAIPDAKASAAVNSAAAAERGGPAPAAAEAGATADVALAPPQEAAKPKDAIKVKAWVGNAGDGTLPFPELSDEDFEVPVLKDKCDTAVCISGGGFRASTLGLGWLRALNHLGLLSKVKYLCTCSGSAWLGAALCFARGTTTGTFLGHHFPPEMCDLDTLARVGDKGRSYGAAMADAEPLIDYVKAQLQEAVDGDDGSKRGVQETRAWTRAMAAAFLAPFGLGDTDASTTSMTGTKSGIHSTTAVRGAKVGRGQVHLANPQLPYLVIAQVLLLPNDPQLYYPYEWTPLYSGCPVPYSSTQPRLGGGWVEAVGYNAVLAEKPAHPVAPGSALTVSVRPTGPASLGEAIGISSAYNSYKWAMGKTSKGRAAHKLLGFHTGDLFDMQEWDTNQMQLTDGGGSDYHAIYPALRRRVANIIVLSASKAPIEDYEKFTRDMRDIPGLFGCWPGNDRDTKGLAGPEFNKQRQVFAEGADGYKRLYQALLAKFQAGEAAVHADEYEVMANPAMGVPGGWRVRVLWVINEVQRKWEEALPADTRDKLHHDRTSFAAKVEEGLNPLDADTFQQFPLVSTFAFNYPPELVGLMAAHAAHMLTSNKALVEGMMPAPPPRQM
;
A
#
# COMPACT_ATOMS: atom_id res chain seq x y z
N MET A 1 11.63 67.68 13.88
CA MET A 1 11.02 68.13 12.61
C MET A 1 12.02 67.87 11.49
N GLY A 2 11.58 67.19 10.42
CA GLY A 2 12.25 67.08 9.10
C GLY A 2 13.52 66.21 9.06
N CYS A 3 13.47 64.99 8.52
CA CYS A 3 13.47 64.60 7.09
C CYS A 3 14.88 64.51 6.48
N GLY A 4 15.18 63.36 5.86
CA GLY A 4 16.27 63.28 4.87
C GLY A 4 16.86 61.88 4.71
N ALA A 5 16.35 61.12 3.75
CA ALA A 5 16.75 59.78 3.37
C ALA A 5 18.13 59.71 2.66
N SER A 6 18.80 58.56 2.74
CA SER A 6 19.55 58.04 1.59
C SER A 6 19.58 56.51 1.59
N ARG A 7 19.26 55.95 0.42
CA ARG A 7 19.42 54.55 0.03
C ARG A 7 20.91 54.20 -0.03
N ALA A 8 21.27 53.00 0.41
CA ALA A 8 22.55 52.38 0.10
C ALA A 8 22.32 50.99 -0.52
N GLU A 9 23.13 50.72 -1.54
CA GLU A 9 23.02 49.67 -2.55
C GLU A 9 23.40 48.27 -2.03
N ALA A 10 22.84 47.26 -2.70
CA ALA A 10 23.20 45.86 -2.54
C ALA A 10 24.58 45.57 -3.17
N PRO A 11 25.43 44.72 -2.55
CA PRO A 11 26.65 44.27 -3.20
C PRO A 11 26.42 43.03 -4.07
N ALA A 12 27.09 43.04 -5.22
CA ALA A 12 27.08 42.03 -6.26
C ALA A 12 27.76 40.72 -5.85
N ILE A 13 27.23 39.62 -6.38
CA ILE A 13 27.78 38.26 -6.33
C ILE A 13 28.85 38.12 -7.41
N PRO A 14 30.06 37.59 -7.12
CA PRO A 14 30.98 37.17 -8.17
C PRO A 14 30.81 35.69 -8.53
N ASP A 15 30.70 35.45 -9.84
CA ASP A 15 30.84 34.16 -10.52
C ASP A 15 32.18 33.48 -10.19
N ALA A 16 32.13 32.18 -9.91
CA ALA A 16 33.30 31.31 -9.88
C ALA A 16 33.06 30.07 -10.75
N LYS A 17 33.70 30.05 -11.93
CA LYS A 17 33.97 28.84 -12.73
C LYS A 17 35.46 28.50 -12.64
N ALA A 18 35.69 27.19 -12.55
CA ALA A 18 36.89 26.43 -12.92
C ALA A 18 38.08 26.34 -11.95
N SER A 19 38.24 25.16 -11.35
CA SER A 19 39.36 24.18 -11.51
C SER A 19 39.28 23.20 -10.31
N ALA A 20 39.75 21.96 -10.30
CA ALA A 20 40.69 21.24 -11.15
C ALA A 20 40.41 19.73 -11.02
N ALA A 21 40.71 19.00 -12.08
CA ALA A 21 40.91 17.56 -12.05
C ALA A 21 42.38 17.23 -11.78
N VAL A 22 42.63 15.96 -11.44
CA VAL A 22 43.89 15.20 -11.53
C VAL A 22 44.72 15.10 -10.24
N ASN A 23 44.57 13.96 -9.52
CA ASN A 23 45.61 12.92 -9.39
C ASN A 23 45.25 11.86 -8.32
N SER A 24 45.19 10.59 -8.70
CA SER A 24 46.16 9.59 -8.21
C SER A 24 45.87 8.22 -8.83
N ALA A 25 46.92 7.63 -9.39
CA ALA A 25 46.97 6.25 -9.84
C ALA A 25 48.21 5.58 -9.26
N ALA A 26 48.08 4.26 -9.06
CA ALA A 26 49.10 3.21 -9.01
C ALA A 26 49.80 2.88 -7.67
N ALA A 27 49.51 1.68 -7.15
CA ALA A 27 50.38 0.47 -7.11
C ALA A 27 49.97 -0.43 -5.91
N ALA A 28 49.42 -1.65 -6.10
CA ALA A 28 50.13 -2.95 -6.26
C ALA A 28 51.15 -3.22 -5.12
N GLU A 29 51.23 -4.35 -4.40
CA GLU A 29 50.88 -5.76 -4.63
C GLU A 29 51.19 -6.60 -3.35
N ARG A 30 50.90 -7.92 -3.38
CA ARG A 30 51.20 -9.06 -2.44
C ARG A 30 50.04 -9.45 -1.51
N GLY A 31 49.46 -10.66 -1.47
CA GLY A 31 49.76 -11.96 -2.08
C GLY A 31 49.72 -13.08 -1.02
N GLY A 32 48.69 -13.94 -0.99
CA GLY A 32 48.65 -15.19 -0.19
C GLY A 32 47.22 -15.69 0.15
N PRO A 33 46.94 -17.01 0.17
CA PRO A 33 45.71 -17.57 -0.43
C PRO A 33 44.55 -17.86 0.54
N ALA A 34 43.32 -17.76 0.01
CA ALA A 34 42.09 -18.27 0.62
C ALA A 34 41.75 -19.69 0.11
N PRO A 35 41.12 -20.56 0.93
CA PRO A 35 40.63 -21.85 0.48
C PRO A 35 39.25 -21.73 -0.19
N ALA A 36 39.04 -22.62 -1.15
CA ALA A 36 37.95 -22.66 -2.11
C ALA A 36 36.54 -22.74 -1.50
N ALA A 37 35.66 -21.84 -1.95
CA ALA A 37 34.21 -21.98 -1.85
C ALA A 37 33.64 -22.20 -3.26
N ALA A 38 32.74 -23.17 -3.35
CA ALA A 38 32.21 -23.74 -4.59
C ALA A 38 31.51 -22.71 -5.49
N GLU A 39 31.77 -22.86 -6.79
CA GLU A 39 31.27 -22.04 -7.90
C GLU A 39 29.74 -22.06 -7.97
N ALA A 40 29.12 -20.91 -7.70
CA ALA A 40 27.79 -20.59 -8.20
C ALA A 40 27.94 -20.04 -9.62
N GLY A 41 27.41 -20.77 -10.60
CA GLY A 41 27.46 -20.41 -12.01
C GLY A 41 26.89 -19.01 -12.27
N ALA A 42 27.72 -18.15 -12.85
CA ALA A 42 27.32 -16.86 -13.37
C ALA A 42 26.28 -17.05 -14.49
N THR A 43 25.03 -16.66 -14.24
CA THR A 43 24.03 -16.49 -15.29
C THR A 43 24.24 -15.13 -15.94
N ALA A 44 24.49 -15.14 -17.25
CA ALA A 44 24.73 -13.98 -18.08
C ALA A 44 23.61 -12.94 -17.98
N ASP A 45 24.02 -11.67 -17.87
CA ASP A 45 23.16 -10.49 -18.04
C ASP A 45 22.45 -10.55 -19.39
N VAL A 46 21.13 -10.75 -19.36
CA VAL A 46 20.28 -10.53 -20.53
C VAL A 46 19.99 -9.05 -20.60
N ALA A 47 20.60 -8.37 -21.58
CA ALA A 47 20.34 -6.98 -21.90
C ALA A 47 18.83 -6.73 -22.09
N LEU A 48 18.30 -5.76 -21.35
CA LEU A 48 16.93 -5.27 -21.45
C LEU A 48 16.70 -4.69 -22.85
N ALA A 49 15.80 -5.30 -23.62
CA ALA A 49 15.29 -4.71 -24.85
C ALA A 49 14.39 -3.50 -24.51
N PRO A 50 14.36 -2.45 -25.35
CA PRO A 50 13.46 -1.30 -25.14
C PRO A 50 11.99 -1.74 -25.18
N PRO A 51 11.09 -1.07 -24.44
CA PRO A 51 9.69 -1.43 -24.38
C PRO A 51 9.05 -1.35 -25.77
N GLN A 52 8.54 -2.49 -26.25
CA GLN A 52 7.68 -2.53 -27.43
C GLN A 52 6.29 -2.03 -27.05
N GLU A 53 5.77 -1.10 -27.86
CA GLU A 53 4.42 -0.54 -27.78
C GLU A 53 3.38 -1.69 -27.77
N ALA A 54 2.48 -1.70 -26.78
CA ALA A 54 1.46 -2.73 -26.65
C ALA A 54 0.49 -2.68 -27.84
N ALA A 55 0.63 -3.62 -28.78
CA ALA A 55 -0.37 -3.85 -29.82
C ALA A 55 -1.73 -4.16 -29.17
N LYS A 56 -2.83 -3.59 -29.71
CA LYS A 56 -4.19 -3.94 -29.27
C LYS A 56 -4.36 -5.48 -29.30
N PRO A 57 -4.59 -6.16 -28.17
CA PRO A 57 -4.67 -7.62 -28.16
C PRO A 57 -5.88 -8.06 -28.99
N LYS A 58 -5.63 -8.66 -30.16
CA LYS A 58 -6.70 -9.28 -30.96
C LYS A 58 -7.13 -10.62 -30.36
N ASP A 59 -6.25 -11.26 -29.61
CA ASP A 59 -6.43 -12.62 -29.14
C ASP A 59 -7.13 -12.66 -27.78
N ALA A 60 -8.18 -13.48 -27.70
CA ALA A 60 -8.80 -13.79 -26.43
C ALA A 60 -7.98 -14.87 -25.70
N ILE A 61 -7.84 -14.72 -24.39
CA ILE A 61 -7.27 -15.74 -23.51
C ILE A 61 -8.34 -16.31 -22.60
N LYS A 62 -8.14 -17.55 -22.17
CA LYS A 62 -8.96 -18.21 -21.16
C LYS A 62 -8.41 -17.88 -19.77
N VAL A 63 -9.27 -17.40 -18.89
CA VAL A 63 -8.95 -17.05 -17.49
C VAL A 63 -9.98 -17.64 -16.55
N LYS A 64 -9.59 -17.88 -15.30
CA LYS A 64 -10.54 -18.33 -14.26
C LYS A 64 -11.26 -17.13 -13.65
N ALA A 65 -12.56 -17.28 -13.45
CA ALA A 65 -13.42 -16.36 -12.71
C ALA A 65 -14.09 -17.14 -11.58
N TRP A 66 -14.28 -16.49 -10.44
CA TRP A 66 -14.87 -17.10 -9.25
C TRP A 66 -16.06 -16.26 -8.80
N VAL A 67 -17.24 -16.88 -8.74
CA VAL A 67 -18.49 -16.21 -8.40
C VAL A 67 -18.73 -16.32 -6.90
N GLY A 68 -18.91 -15.18 -6.23
CA GLY A 68 -19.27 -15.12 -4.82
C GLY A 68 -20.64 -15.74 -4.52
N ASN A 69 -20.85 -16.18 -3.28
CA ASN A 69 -22.17 -16.63 -2.84
C ASN A 69 -22.92 -15.47 -2.17
N ALA A 70 -23.84 -14.86 -2.93
CA ALA A 70 -24.66 -13.75 -2.45
C ALA A 70 -25.64 -14.16 -1.32
N GLY A 71 -25.98 -15.44 -1.20
CA GLY A 71 -27.06 -15.93 -0.33
C GLY A 71 -26.67 -16.12 1.14
N ASP A 72 -25.44 -16.56 1.41
CA ASP A 72 -24.91 -16.77 2.76
C ASP A 72 -23.72 -15.84 3.10
N GLY A 73 -23.33 -14.98 2.15
CA GLY A 73 -22.20 -14.06 2.29
C GLY A 73 -20.83 -14.73 2.24
N THR A 74 -20.74 -15.99 1.80
CA THR A 74 -19.47 -16.69 1.63
C THR A 74 -18.81 -16.31 0.29
N LEU A 75 -17.50 -16.12 0.31
CA LEU A 75 -16.70 -15.78 -0.86
C LEU A 75 -15.71 -16.93 -1.12
N PRO A 76 -15.59 -17.42 -2.36
CA PRO A 76 -14.50 -18.33 -2.69
C PRO A 76 -13.18 -17.55 -2.59
N PHE A 77 -12.22 -18.08 -1.85
CA PHE A 77 -10.85 -17.55 -1.79
C PHE A 77 -9.95 -18.55 -2.53
N PRO A 78 -9.58 -18.25 -3.80
CA PRO A 78 -8.84 -19.18 -4.63
C PRO A 78 -7.56 -19.71 -3.99
N GLU A 79 -6.84 -18.85 -3.25
CA GLU A 79 -5.61 -19.19 -2.54
C GLU A 79 -5.79 -20.22 -1.41
N LEU A 80 -7.03 -20.43 -0.94
CA LEU A 80 -7.34 -21.36 0.15
C LEU A 80 -7.96 -22.69 -0.31
N SER A 81 -8.69 -22.67 -1.43
CA SER A 81 -9.66 -23.74 -1.72
C SER A 81 -9.79 -24.13 -3.20
N ASP A 82 -9.26 -23.34 -4.13
CA ASP A 82 -9.35 -23.68 -5.55
C ASP A 82 -8.36 -24.78 -5.93
N GLU A 83 -8.80 -25.76 -6.74
CA GLU A 83 -7.99 -26.92 -7.09
C GLU A 83 -6.63 -26.60 -7.73
N ASP A 84 -6.54 -25.49 -8.48
CA ASP A 84 -5.34 -25.07 -9.17
C ASP A 84 -4.62 -23.93 -8.45
N PHE A 85 -5.40 -22.98 -7.93
CA PHE A 85 -4.91 -21.73 -7.36
C PHE A 85 -4.64 -21.79 -5.85
N GLU A 86 -5.04 -22.88 -5.17
CA GLU A 86 -4.72 -23.08 -3.76
C GLU A 86 -3.20 -22.95 -3.54
N VAL A 87 -2.83 -22.25 -2.47
CA VAL A 87 -1.44 -22.06 -2.02
C VAL A 87 -1.26 -22.84 -0.71
N PRO A 88 -0.82 -24.12 -0.74
CA PRO A 88 -0.88 -24.99 0.43
C PRO A 88 -0.11 -24.47 1.64
N VAL A 89 1.00 -23.75 1.43
CA VAL A 89 1.81 -23.19 2.53
C VAL A 89 1.04 -22.17 3.39
N LEU A 90 -0.06 -21.59 2.88
CA LEU A 90 -0.90 -20.69 3.68
C LEU A 90 -1.62 -21.43 4.82
N LYS A 91 -1.86 -22.74 4.68
CA LYS A 91 -2.44 -23.58 5.73
C LYS A 91 -1.47 -23.84 6.88
N ASP A 92 -0.16 -23.75 6.61
CA ASP A 92 0.89 -23.92 7.61
C ASP A 92 1.24 -22.62 8.35
N LYS A 93 0.71 -21.48 7.92
CA LYS A 93 0.93 -20.16 8.55
C LYS A 93 -0.04 -19.93 9.72
N CYS A 94 0.37 -19.13 10.69
CA CYS A 94 -0.49 -18.68 11.79
C CYS A 94 -1.72 -18.00 11.23
N ASP A 95 -2.89 -18.19 11.85
CA ASP A 95 -4.12 -17.53 11.42
C ASP A 95 -4.16 -16.06 11.87
N THR A 96 -3.23 -15.29 11.27
CA THR A 96 -2.92 -13.92 11.59
C THR A 96 -2.77 -13.10 10.32
N ALA A 97 -3.45 -11.96 10.29
CA ALA A 97 -3.29 -10.94 9.26
C ALA A 97 -2.57 -9.72 9.85
N VAL A 98 -1.66 -9.13 9.09
CA VAL A 98 -1.09 -7.82 9.35
C VAL A 98 -1.73 -6.83 8.39
N CYS A 99 -2.44 -5.85 8.92
CA CYS A 99 -3.20 -4.84 8.19
C CYS A 99 -2.50 -3.49 8.35
N ILE A 100 -1.85 -2.99 7.30
CA ILE A 100 -1.15 -1.70 7.32
C ILE A 100 -2.02 -0.66 6.64
N SER A 101 -2.26 0.45 7.33
CA SER A 101 -3.14 1.49 6.81
C SER A 101 -2.55 2.25 5.61
N GLY A 102 -3.38 3.09 5.00
CA GLY A 102 -2.94 4.16 4.11
C GLY A 102 -2.20 5.27 4.86
N GLY A 103 -1.80 6.32 4.12
CA GLY A 103 -1.09 7.47 4.67
C GLY A 103 0.15 7.91 3.89
N GLY A 104 0.34 7.43 2.65
CA GLY A 104 1.44 7.82 1.76
C GLY A 104 2.81 7.45 2.32
N PHE A 105 3.79 8.36 2.21
CA PHE A 105 5.15 8.16 2.71
C PHE A 105 5.17 7.74 4.18
N ARG A 106 4.40 8.41 5.03
CA ARG A 106 4.28 8.07 6.46
C ARG A 106 3.95 6.60 6.65
N ALA A 107 2.92 6.09 5.97
CA ALA A 107 2.49 4.71 6.10
C ALA A 107 3.52 3.71 5.55
N SER A 108 4.19 4.06 4.45
CA SER A 108 5.24 3.21 3.87
C SER A 108 6.45 3.11 4.81
N THR A 109 6.92 4.23 5.36
CA THR A 109 8.08 4.27 6.27
C THR A 109 7.78 3.63 7.64
N LEU A 110 6.61 3.89 8.23
CA LEU A 110 6.19 3.19 9.45
C LEU A 110 6.01 1.69 9.18
N GLY A 111 5.42 1.34 8.03
CA GLY A 111 5.30 -0.02 7.52
C GLY A 111 6.63 -0.75 7.47
N LEU A 112 7.68 -0.10 6.96
CA LEU A 112 9.03 -0.64 6.92
C LEU A 112 9.50 -1.02 8.33
N GLY A 113 9.32 -0.13 9.30
CA GLY A 113 9.68 -0.37 10.70
C GLY A 113 8.89 -1.52 11.35
N TRP A 114 7.57 -1.56 11.16
CA TRP A 114 6.74 -2.62 11.70
C TRP A 114 7.08 -3.99 11.11
N LEU A 115 7.23 -4.08 9.78
CA LEU A 115 7.60 -5.35 9.13
C LEU A 115 9.03 -5.76 9.49
N ARG A 116 9.95 -4.80 9.65
CA ARG A 116 11.31 -5.03 10.17
C ARG A 116 11.27 -5.66 11.57
N ALA A 117 10.44 -5.14 12.48
CA ALA A 117 10.28 -5.71 13.82
C ALA A 117 9.71 -7.14 13.76
N LEU A 118 8.68 -7.39 12.95
CA LEU A 118 8.14 -8.75 12.78
C LEU A 118 9.19 -9.71 12.21
N ASN A 119 10.03 -9.27 11.28
CA ASN A 119 11.12 -10.07 10.76
C ASN A 119 12.20 -10.32 11.83
N HIS A 120 12.59 -9.30 12.57
CA HIS A 120 13.56 -9.38 13.68
C HIS A 120 13.10 -10.36 14.77
N LEU A 121 11.81 -10.38 15.08
CA LEU A 121 11.21 -11.32 16.03
C LEU A 121 10.99 -12.74 15.45
N GLY A 122 11.31 -12.98 14.17
CA GLY A 122 11.07 -14.26 13.50
C GLY A 122 9.58 -14.59 13.30
N LEU A 123 8.72 -13.57 13.23
CA LEU A 123 7.27 -13.71 13.12
C LEU A 123 6.75 -13.42 11.70
N LEU A 124 7.44 -12.61 10.89
CA LEU A 124 6.95 -12.20 9.57
C LEU A 124 6.62 -13.38 8.65
N SER A 125 7.46 -14.41 8.62
CA SER A 125 7.22 -15.61 7.79
C SER A 125 6.05 -16.47 8.28
N LYS A 126 5.60 -16.27 9.52
CA LYS A 126 4.46 -16.98 10.13
C LYS A 126 3.12 -16.31 9.84
N VAL A 127 3.12 -15.02 9.51
CA VAL A 127 1.90 -14.26 9.18
C VAL A 127 1.30 -14.79 7.88
N LYS A 128 -0.02 -15.05 7.89
CA LYS A 128 -0.75 -15.59 6.73
C LYS A 128 -1.04 -14.53 5.69
N TYR A 129 -1.53 -13.37 6.11
CA TYR A 129 -1.92 -12.28 5.20
C TYR A 129 -1.22 -10.97 5.53
N LEU A 130 -0.77 -10.27 4.50
CA LEU A 130 -0.37 -8.86 4.57
C LEU A 130 -1.39 -8.05 3.78
N CYS A 131 -2.28 -7.36 4.48
CA CYS A 131 -3.29 -6.49 3.90
C CYS A 131 -2.76 -5.05 3.91
N THR A 132 -2.82 -4.37 2.77
CA THR A 132 -2.23 -3.03 2.59
C THR A 132 -3.18 -2.09 1.87
N CYS A 133 -3.01 -0.80 2.10
CA CYS A 133 -3.78 0.26 1.48
C CYS A 133 -2.87 1.46 1.19
N SER A 134 -3.03 2.09 0.03
CA SER A 134 -2.35 3.34 -0.32
C SER A 134 -0.82 3.25 -0.13
N GLY A 135 -0.21 4.14 0.64
CA GLY A 135 1.25 4.15 0.85
C GLY A 135 1.86 2.81 1.30
N SER A 136 1.16 2.01 2.09
CA SER A 136 1.67 0.69 2.51
C SER A 136 1.62 -0.36 1.40
N ALA A 137 0.84 -0.16 0.35
CA ALA A 137 0.82 -1.04 -0.83
C ALA A 137 2.14 -0.97 -1.61
N TRP A 138 2.82 0.19 -1.62
CA TRP A 138 4.14 0.37 -2.22
C TRP A 138 5.15 -0.60 -1.60
N LEU A 139 5.22 -0.59 -0.25
CA LEU A 139 6.07 -1.48 0.53
C LEU A 139 5.65 -2.94 0.37
N GLY A 140 4.35 -3.24 0.51
CA GLY A 140 3.83 -4.60 0.46
C GLY A 140 4.13 -5.29 -0.87
N ALA A 141 3.90 -4.60 -1.99
CA ALA A 141 4.22 -5.09 -3.32
C ALA A 141 5.73 -5.28 -3.52
N ALA A 142 6.55 -4.28 -3.16
CA ALA A 142 8.00 -4.39 -3.28
C ALA A 142 8.54 -5.57 -2.45
N LEU A 143 8.13 -5.71 -1.19
CA LEU A 143 8.56 -6.78 -0.30
C LEU A 143 8.19 -8.17 -0.83
N CYS A 144 6.94 -8.35 -1.27
CA CYS A 144 6.43 -9.67 -1.62
C CYS A 144 6.92 -10.17 -2.98
N PHE A 145 7.35 -9.27 -3.88
CA PHE A 145 7.75 -9.61 -5.24
C PHE A 145 9.24 -9.38 -5.53
N ALA A 146 9.97 -8.63 -4.70
CA ALA A 146 11.40 -8.38 -4.92
C ALA A 146 12.19 -9.68 -4.99
N ARG A 147 13.13 -9.73 -5.93
CA ARG A 147 14.08 -10.83 -6.14
C ARG A 147 15.51 -10.30 -6.02
N GLY A 148 16.47 -11.17 -5.72
CA GLY A 148 17.88 -10.79 -5.62
C GLY A 148 18.28 -10.09 -4.30
N THR A 149 17.36 -9.97 -3.33
CA THR A 149 17.64 -9.48 -1.98
C THR A 149 16.98 -10.37 -0.94
N THR A 150 17.61 -10.54 0.23
CA THR A 150 16.99 -11.27 1.34
C THR A 150 15.98 -10.39 2.05
N THR A 151 14.99 -10.97 2.72
CA THR A 151 14.02 -10.20 3.52
C THR A 151 14.70 -9.32 4.57
N GLY A 152 15.79 -9.80 5.20
CA GLY A 152 16.57 -9.03 6.17
C GLY A 152 17.28 -7.83 5.54
N THR A 153 17.91 -8.02 4.36
CA THR A 153 18.54 -6.93 3.61
C THR A 153 17.51 -5.91 3.12
N PHE A 154 16.36 -6.38 2.62
CA PHE A 154 15.29 -5.52 2.14
C PHE A 154 14.70 -4.62 3.23
N LEU A 155 14.44 -5.19 4.41
CA LEU A 155 13.84 -4.45 5.53
C LEU A 155 14.89 -3.62 6.30
N GLY A 156 16.17 -3.98 6.21
CA GLY A 156 17.26 -3.37 6.98
C GLY A 156 17.32 -3.84 8.43
N HIS A 157 18.35 -3.40 9.16
CA HIS A 157 18.58 -3.78 10.54
C HIS A 157 17.65 -3.06 11.51
N HIS A 158 17.22 -3.78 12.55
CA HIS A 158 16.55 -3.18 13.72
C HIS A 158 17.60 -2.58 14.65
N PHE A 159 17.39 -1.33 15.06
CA PHE A 159 18.17 -0.65 16.07
C PHE A 159 17.26 -0.35 17.28
N PRO A 160 17.70 -0.67 18.51
CA PRO A 160 17.05 -0.16 19.71
C PRO A 160 17.26 1.36 19.83
N PRO A 161 16.44 2.09 20.61
CA PRO A 161 16.52 3.55 20.70
C PRO A 161 17.93 4.07 21.02
N GLU A 162 18.67 3.38 21.90
CA GLU A 162 19.99 3.79 22.36
C GLU A 162 21.07 3.77 21.27
N MET A 163 20.79 3.14 20.12
CA MET A 163 21.68 3.08 18.96
C MET A 163 21.24 4.02 17.82
N CYS A 164 20.17 4.78 18.00
CA CYS A 164 19.59 5.62 16.95
C CYS A 164 20.21 7.03 16.93
N ASP A 165 21.54 7.12 16.80
CA ASP A 165 22.25 8.39 16.51
C ASP A 165 22.02 8.81 15.05
N LEU A 166 22.29 10.07 14.70
CA LEU A 166 21.97 10.59 13.37
C LEU A 166 22.70 9.84 12.24
N ASP A 167 23.96 9.46 12.47
CA ASP A 167 24.76 8.68 11.53
C ASP A 167 24.20 7.27 11.31
N THR A 168 23.64 6.63 12.34
CA THR A 168 23.02 5.32 12.24
C THR A 168 21.66 5.43 11.55
N LEU A 169 20.89 6.47 11.87
CA LEU A 169 19.60 6.72 11.23
C LEU A 169 19.74 7.01 9.73
N ALA A 170 20.80 7.68 9.30
CA ALA A 170 21.10 7.92 7.89
C ALA A 170 21.41 6.62 7.10
N ARG A 171 21.81 5.52 7.77
CA ARG A 171 22.16 4.23 7.14
C ARG A 171 20.92 3.41 6.80
N VAL A 172 20.15 3.89 5.83
CA VAL A 172 18.92 3.25 5.35
C VAL A 172 19.15 2.03 4.44
N GLY A 173 20.41 1.61 4.25
CA GLY A 173 20.83 0.43 3.48
C GLY A 173 21.24 0.76 2.04
N ASP A 174 21.58 -0.28 1.27
CA ASP A 174 22.10 -0.14 -0.09
C ASP A 174 20.98 0.13 -1.12
N LYS A 175 21.25 1.02 -2.08
CA LYS A 175 20.37 1.32 -3.21
C LYS A 175 20.05 0.05 -4.01
N GLY A 176 18.78 -0.12 -4.38
CA GLY A 176 18.27 -1.29 -5.11
C GLY A 176 18.20 -2.59 -4.28
N ARG A 177 18.62 -2.59 -3.01
CA ARG A 177 18.55 -3.77 -2.13
C ARG A 177 17.71 -3.55 -0.88
N SER A 178 17.73 -2.35 -0.32
CA SER A 178 16.95 -1.93 0.85
C SER A 178 15.78 -1.05 0.45
N TYR A 179 14.63 -1.27 1.06
CA TYR A 179 13.46 -0.39 0.90
C TYR A 179 13.65 0.96 1.57
N GLY A 180 14.44 1.04 2.64
CA GLY A 180 14.79 2.33 3.27
C GLY A 180 15.54 3.26 2.30
N ALA A 181 16.47 2.71 1.52
CA ALA A 181 17.18 3.46 0.49
C ALA A 181 16.24 3.91 -0.64
N ALA A 182 15.35 3.03 -1.09
CA ALA A 182 14.33 3.40 -2.09
C ALA A 182 13.40 4.52 -1.59
N MET A 183 13.01 4.52 -0.31
CA MET A 183 12.21 5.59 0.30
C MET A 183 12.96 6.92 0.38
N ALA A 184 14.24 6.90 0.73
CA ALA A 184 15.05 8.12 0.86
C ALA A 184 15.43 8.73 -0.50
N ASP A 185 15.55 7.90 -1.55
CA ASP A 185 15.82 8.34 -2.92
C ASP A 185 14.57 8.72 -3.72
N ALA A 186 13.37 8.45 -3.19
CA ALA A 186 12.13 8.62 -3.93
C ALA A 186 11.76 10.10 -4.09
N GLU A 187 11.58 10.55 -5.34
CA GLU A 187 11.12 11.89 -5.70
C GLU A 187 9.82 11.81 -6.55
N PRO A 188 8.73 11.25 -6.03
CA PRO A 188 7.56 10.90 -6.83
C PRO A 188 6.84 12.11 -7.46
N LEU A 189 6.98 13.31 -6.89
CA LEU A 189 6.41 14.53 -7.48
C LEU A 189 7.19 14.94 -8.74
N ILE A 190 8.52 14.83 -8.71
CA ILE A 190 9.36 15.07 -9.88
C ILE A 190 9.06 14.01 -10.94
N ASP A 191 8.95 12.74 -10.54
CA ASP A 191 8.60 11.66 -11.46
C ASP A 191 7.19 11.79 -12.03
N TYR A 192 6.23 12.28 -11.24
CA TYR A 192 4.89 12.60 -11.71
C TYR A 192 4.91 13.72 -12.75
N VAL A 193 5.66 14.81 -12.51
CA VAL A 193 5.83 15.90 -13.49
C VAL A 193 6.52 15.40 -14.75
N LYS A 194 7.60 14.62 -14.63
CA LYS A 194 8.29 13.99 -15.76
C LYS A 194 7.33 13.11 -16.57
N ALA A 195 6.52 12.29 -15.91
CA ALA A 195 5.56 11.41 -16.56
C ALA A 195 4.47 12.19 -17.31
N GLN A 196 3.99 13.31 -16.76
CA GLN A 196 3.05 14.22 -17.42
C GLN A 196 3.68 14.92 -18.63
N LEU A 197 4.94 15.37 -18.53
CA LEU A 197 5.67 15.97 -19.65
C LEU A 197 5.94 14.96 -20.76
N GLN A 198 6.31 13.73 -20.43
CA GLN A 198 6.54 12.66 -21.40
C GLN A 198 5.26 12.36 -22.18
N GLU A 199 4.10 12.25 -21.51
CA GLU A 199 2.79 12.10 -22.18
C GLU A 199 2.45 13.27 -23.11
N ALA A 200 2.88 14.49 -22.78
CA ALA A 200 2.66 15.66 -23.62
C ALA A 200 3.60 15.69 -24.86
N VAL A 201 4.83 15.18 -24.71
CA VAL A 201 5.84 15.09 -25.79
C VAL A 201 5.54 13.94 -26.74
N ASP A 202 5.03 12.81 -26.22
CA ASP A 202 4.60 11.66 -27.02
C ASP A 202 3.27 11.92 -27.76
N GLY A 203 2.73 13.14 -27.68
CA GLY A 203 1.45 13.53 -28.24
C GLY A 203 1.43 13.69 -29.78
N ASP A 204 0.33 13.23 -30.37
CA ASP A 204 -0.17 13.54 -31.72
C ASP A 204 0.33 12.66 -32.89
N ASP A 205 0.07 11.34 -32.81
CA ASP A 205 -0.53 10.71 -33.98
C ASP A 205 -2.05 10.87 -33.86
N GLY A 206 -2.68 11.45 -34.88
CA GLY A 206 -4.11 11.75 -34.91
C GLY A 206 -5.04 10.52 -34.85
N SER A 207 -4.51 9.30 -34.66
CA SER A 207 -5.28 8.07 -34.47
C SER A 207 -5.46 7.68 -33.00
N LYS A 208 -4.73 8.30 -32.08
CA LYS A 208 -4.71 7.98 -30.63
C LYS A 208 -5.70 8.78 -29.77
N ARG A 209 -6.50 9.69 -30.35
CA ARG A 209 -7.39 10.62 -29.60
C ARG A 209 -8.67 9.99 -29.00
N GLY A 210 -8.76 8.66 -28.97
CA GLY A 210 -9.82 7.93 -28.28
C GLY A 210 -9.22 6.98 -27.23
N VAL A 211 -9.17 7.43 -25.97
CA VAL A 211 -9.01 6.59 -24.77
C VAL A 211 -7.60 6.04 -24.50
N GLN A 212 -6.57 6.90 -24.41
CA GLN A 212 -5.47 6.66 -23.46
C GLN A 212 -5.68 7.64 -22.30
N GLU A 213 -6.18 7.15 -21.18
CA GLU A 213 -6.17 7.95 -19.94
C GLU A 213 -4.73 8.10 -19.47
N THR A 214 -4.39 9.29 -18.99
CA THR A 214 -3.06 9.52 -18.43
C THR A 214 -2.87 8.56 -17.24
N ARG A 215 -1.68 8.00 -17.06
CA ARG A 215 -1.36 7.05 -15.95
C ARG A 215 -0.11 7.48 -15.18
N ALA A 216 0.16 8.78 -15.24
CA ALA A 216 1.35 9.40 -14.68
C ALA A 216 1.54 9.10 -13.18
N TRP A 217 0.45 9.06 -12.40
CA TRP A 217 0.55 8.71 -10.97
C TRP A 217 1.07 7.28 -10.77
N THR A 218 0.50 6.29 -11.47
CA THR A 218 1.02 4.91 -11.37
C THR A 218 2.47 4.80 -11.82
N ARG A 219 2.83 5.42 -12.93
CA ARG A 219 4.21 5.37 -13.42
C ARG A 219 5.18 6.00 -12.42
N ALA A 220 4.81 7.11 -11.79
CA ALA A 220 5.61 7.73 -10.74
C ALA A 220 5.78 6.80 -9.52
N MET A 221 4.69 6.17 -9.05
CA MET A 221 4.77 5.23 -7.92
C MET A 221 5.60 3.99 -8.26
N ALA A 222 5.44 3.44 -9.45
CA ALA A 222 6.21 2.29 -9.92
C ALA A 222 7.70 2.64 -10.07
N ALA A 223 8.02 3.81 -10.63
CA ALA A 223 9.39 4.30 -10.76
C ALA A 223 10.06 4.48 -9.39
N ALA A 224 9.37 5.11 -8.45
CA ALA A 224 9.93 5.38 -7.11
C ALA A 224 10.11 4.10 -6.27
N PHE A 225 9.11 3.21 -6.24
CA PHE A 225 9.05 2.14 -5.22
C PHE A 225 9.20 0.72 -5.75
N LEU A 226 9.02 0.50 -7.06
CA LEU A 226 9.08 -0.83 -7.66
C LEU A 226 10.29 -1.01 -8.60
N ALA A 227 10.63 0.01 -9.38
CA ALA A 227 11.76 -0.01 -10.30
C ALA A 227 13.12 -0.32 -9.62
N PRO A 228 13.41 0.17 -8.38
CA PRO A 228 14.65 -0.20 -7.69
C PRO A 228 14.82 -1.71 -7.46
N PHE A 229 13.72 -2.48 -7.54
CA PHE A 229 13.71 -3.93 -7.35
C PHE A 229 13.40 -4.70 -8.63
N GLY A 230 13.45 -4.05 -9.80
CA GLY A 230 13.14 -4.65 -11.10
C GLY A 230 11.65 -4.94 -11.31
N LEU A 231 10.77 -4.24 -10.58
CA LEU A 231 9.31 -4.41 -10.60
C LEU A 231 8.58 -3.21 -11.23
N GLY A 232 9.32 -2.29 -11.87
CA GLY A 232 8.82 -0.99 -12.31
C GLY A 232 8.01 -1.00 -13.61
N ASP A 233 7.85 -2.14 -14.27
CA ASP A 233 7.02 -2.23 -15.48
C ASP A 233 5.55 -1.96 -15.14
N THR A 234 4.92 -1.08 -15.91
CA THR A 234 3.52 -0.71 -15.73
C THR A 234 2.58 -1.29 -16.77
N ASP A 235 3.09 -1.87 -17.85
CA ASP A 235 2.32 -2.09 -19.08
C ASP A 235 2.40 -3.53 -19.58
N ALA A 236 3.60 -4.12 -19.59
CA ALA A 236 3.88 -5.42 -20.18
C ALA A 236 3.93 -6.57 -19.15
N SER A 237 3.50 -6.32 -17.92
CA SER A 237 3.56 -7.28 -16.82
C SER A 237 2.19 -7.68 -16.25
N THR A 238 2.20 -8.85 -15.64
CA THR A 238 1.16 -9.33 -14.74
C THR A 238 1.81 -10.00 -13.53
N THR A 239 1.00 -10.59 -12.66
CA THR A 239 1.48 -11.23 -11.44
C THR A 239 0.97 -12.63 -11.30
N SER A 240 1.71 -13.38 -10.49
CA SER A 240 1.38 -14.75 -10.14
C SER A 240 2.09 -15.14 -8.85
N MET A 241 1.98 -16.40 -8.45
CA MET A 241 2.62 -16.93 -7.26
C MET A 241 3.21 -18.32 -7.51
N THR A 242 4.39 -18.56 -6.94
CA THR A 242 4.98 -19.90 -6.84
C THR A 242 4.38 -20.67 -5.67
N GLY A 243 4.43 -22.01 -5.72
CA GLY A 243 3.89 -22.84 -4.65
C GLY A 243 2.36 -22.97 -4.65
N THR A 244 1.69 -22.59 -5.73
CA THR A 244 0.30 -22.99 -5.99
C THR A 244 0.24 -24.49 -6.32
N LYS A 245 -0.89 -25.14 -6.03
CA LYS A 245 -1.07 -26.59 -6.17
C LYS A 245 -0.81 -27.11 -7.58
N SER A 246 -1.25 -26.37 -8.61
CA SER A 246 -1.04 -26.73 -10.02
C SER A 246 0.10 -25.95 -10.70
N GLY A 247 0.88 -25.17 -9.96
CA GLY A 247 1.98 -24.38 -10.54
C GLY A 247 1.50 -23.34 -11.57
N ILE A 248 0.41 -22.63 -11.28
CA ILE A 248 -0.32 -21.80 -12.25
C ILE A 248 0.53 -20.69 -12.90
N HIS A 249 1.63 -20.30 -12.26
CA HIS A 249 2.53 -19.25 -12.76
C HIS A 249 3.10 -19.57 -14.16
N SER A 250 3.36 -20.85 -14.46
CA SER A 250 3.82 -21.26 -15.78
C SER A 250 2.75 -21.04 -16.85
N THR A 251 1.48 -21.37 -16.55
CA THR A 251 0.37 -21.16 -17.50
C THR A 251 -0.03 -19.69 -17.61
N THR A 252 0.12 -18.92 -16.53
CA THR A 252 -0.03 -17.45 -16.54
C THR A 252 1.00 -16.80 -17.46
N ALA A 253 2.28 -17.22 -17.42
CA ALA A 253 3.32 -16.69 -18.31
C ALA A 253 3.02 -16.95 -19.79
N VAL A 254 2.60 -18.18 -20.13
CA VAL A 254 2.22 -18.53 -21.51
C VAL A 254 1.02 -17.72 -22.00
N ARG A 255 -0.01 -17.53 -21.16
CA ARG A 255 -1.19 -16.73 -21.52
C ARG A 255 -0.87 -15.24 -21.58
N GLY A 256 -0.09 -14.72 -20.63
CA GLY A 256 0.33 -13.33 -20.56
C GLY A 256 1.10 -12.90 -21.81
N ALA A 257 2.06 -13.71 -22.26
CA ALA A 257 2.82 -13.44 -23.47
C ALA A 257 1.94 -13.25 -24.72
N LYS A 258 0.81 -13.96 -24.82
CA LYS A 258 -0.14 -13.84 -25.95
C LYS A 258 -0.87 -12.50 -26.00
N VAL A 259 -0.97 -11.81 -24.87
CA VAL A 259 -1.77 -10.58 -24.72
C VAL A 259 -0.91 -9.37 -24.34
N GLY A 260 0.40 -9.44 -24.63
CA GLY A 260 1.34 -8.35 -24.33
C GLY A 260 1.72 -8.22 -22.85
N ARG A 261 1.39 -9.21 -22.01
CA ARG A 261 1.76 -9.29 -20.58
C ARG A 261 2.88 -10.31 -20.37
N GLY A 262 3.99 -10.14 -21.10
CA GLY A 262 5.07 -11.12 -21.19
C GLY A 262 5.88 -11.29 -19.90
N GLN A 263 5.89 -10.28 -19.02
CA GLN A 263 6.59 -10.34 -17.74
C GLN A 263 5.64 -10.81 -16.63
N VAL A 264 6.01 -11.87 -15.90
CA VAL A 264 5.23 -12.33 -14.73
C VAL A 264 6.05 -12.13 -13.47
N HIS A 265 5.62 -11.21 -12.63
CA HIS A 265 6.19 -11.05 -11.30
C HIS A 265 5.62 -12.11 -10.36
N LEU A 266 6.49 -12.84 -9.69
CA LEU A 266 6.11 -13.95 -8.82
C LEU A 266 6.19 -13.53 -7.36
N ALA A 267 5.09 -13.65 -6.62
CA ALA A 267 5.10 -13.46 -5.17
C ALA A 267 5.91 -14.56 -4.48
N ASN A 268 6.58 -14.18 -3.38
CA ASN A 268 7.37 -15.06 -2.53
C ASN A 268 6.46 -15.80 -1.52
N PRO A 269 6.33 -17.14 -1.61
CA PRO A 269 5.43 -17.91 -0.74
C PRO A 269 5.90 -18.03 0.71
N GLN A 270 7.17 -17.69 1.02
CA GLN A 270 7.66 -17.63 2.39
C GLN A 270 7.16 -16.37 3.11
N LEU A 271 6.82 -15.30 2.38
CA LEU A 271 6.22 -14.09 2.93
C LEU A 271 4.70 -14.24 3.09
N PRO A 272 4.02 -13.31 3.80
CA PRO A 272 2.56 -13.32 3.89
C PRO A 272 1.91 -13.15 2.51
N TYR A 273 0.72 -13.72 2.32
CA TYR A 273 -0.07 -13.52 1.11
C TYR A 273 -0.54 -12.06 1.04
N LEU A 274 -0.11 -11.34 0.00
CA LEU A 274 -0.40 -9.93 -0.16
C LEU A 274 -1.85 -9.71 -0.62
N VAL A 275 -2.54 -8.80 0.06
CA VAL A 275 -3.83 -8.26 -0.39
C VAL A 275 -3.73 -6.74 -0.40
N ILE A 276 -3.99 -6.13 -1.55
CA ILE A 276 -3.98 -4.69 -1.74
C ILE A 276 -5.44 -4.22 -1.84
N ALA A 277 -5.85 -3.36 -0.91
CA ALA A 277 -7.15 -2.72 -0.91
C ALA A 277 -7.19 -1.61 -1.97
N GLN A 278 -8.23 -1.63 -2.79
CA GLN A 278 -8.55 -0.64 -3.81
C GLN A 278 -10.05 -0.31 -3.75
N VAL A 279 -10.48 0.65 -4.56
CA VAL A 279 -11.88 1.08 -4.57
C VAL A 279 -12.36 1.27 -6.01
N LEU A 280 -13.56 0.74 -6.29
CA LEU A 280 -14.38 1.19 -7.42
C LEU A 280 -15.13 2.46 -7.04
N LEU A 281 -15.02 3.48 -7.87
CA LEU A 281 -15.65 4.78 -7.70
C LEU A 281 -16.88 4.90 -8.60
N LEU A 282 -18.06 5.12 -8.01
CA LEU A 282 -19.29 5.46 -8.71
C LEU A 282 -19.73 6.88 -8.31
N PRO A 283 -19.32 7.94 -9.07
CA PRO A 283 -19.50 9.33 -8.64
C PRO A 283 -20.94 9.79 -8.40
N ASN A 284 -21.90 9.13 -9.06
CA ASN A 284 -23.31 9.48 -9.01
C ASN A 284 -24.10 8.61 -8.02
N ASP A 285 -23.46 7.60 -7.43
CA ASP A 285 -24.11 6.68 -6.50
C ASP A 285 -23.95 7.18 -5.04
N PRO A 286 -24.97 7.04 -4.18
CA PRO A 286 -24.90 7.50 -2.79
C PRO A 286 -23.75 6.91 -1.97
N GLN A 287 -23.39 5.64 -2.17
CA GLN A 287 -22.30 5.00 -1.42
C GLN A 287 -20.92 5.46 -1.91
N LEU A 288 -20.82 5.88 -3.18
CA LEU A 288 -19.63 6.42 -3.85
C LEU A 288 -18.45 5.44 -4.00
N TYR A 289 -18.08 4.72 -2.94
CA TYR A 289 -16.90 3.88 -2.86
C TYR A 289 -17.27 2.43 -2.55
N TYR A 290 -16.80 1.54 -3.43
CA TYR A 290 -17.08 0.11 -3.38
C TYR A 290 -15.76 -0.67 -3.27
N PRO A 291 -15.67 -1.70 -2.40
CA PRO A 291 -14.44 -2.42 -2.15
C PRO A 291 -13.95 -3.15 -3.39
N TYR A 292 -12.65 -3.10 -3.63
CA TYR A 292 -11.97 -3.89 -4.65
C TYR A 292 -10.69 -4.44 -4.04
N GLU A 293 -10.36 -5.70 -4.34
CA GLU A 293 -9.10 -6.29 -3.91
C GLU A 293 -8.24 -6.63 -5.10
N TRP A 294 -6.94 -6.48 -4.90
CA TRP A 294 -5.93 -7.03 -5.78
C TRP A 294 -5.02 -7.97 -4.98
N THR A 295 -4.71 -9.13 -5.55
CA THR A 295 -3.82 -10.15 -4.96
C THR A 295 -2.87 -10.70 -6.03
N PRO A 296 -1.81 -11.45 -5.66
CA PRO A 296 -0.92 -12.07 -6.64
C PRO A 296 -1.59 -13.00 -7.65
N LEU A 297 -2.79 -13.52 -7.35
CA LEU A 297 -3.46 -14.54 -8.17
C LEU A 297 -4.72 -14.03 -8.85
N TYR A 298 -5.41 -13.07 -8.25
CA TYR A 298 -6.71 -12.60 -8.70
C TYR A 298 -7.03 -11.20 -8.16
N SER A 299 -8.00 -10.54 -8.78
CA SER A 299 -8.55 -9.27 -8.32
C SER A 299 -10.06 -9.19 -8.55
N GLY A 300 -10.77 -8.29 -7.88
CA GLY A 300 -12.21 -8.16 -8.07
C GLY A 300 -12.94 -7.38 -6.99
N CYS A 301 -14.23 -7.17 -7.23
CA CYS A 301 -15.15 -6.63 -6.23
C CYS A 301 -15.91 -7.80 -5.59
N PRO A 302 -15.66 -8.09 -4.29
CA PRO A 302 -16.23 -9.25 -3.60
C PRO A 302 -17.76 -9.22 -3.54
N VAL A 303 -18.33 -8.04 -3.33
CA VAL A 303 -19.75 -7.88 -3.01
C VAL A 303 -20.58 -7.72 -4.29
N PRO A 304 -21.70 -8.43 -4.45
CA PRO A 304 -22.62 -8.24 -5.57
C PRO A 304 -23.54 -7.04 -5.31
N TYR A 305 -23.18 -5.87 -5.83
CA TYR A 305 -24.04 -4.69 -5.75
C TYR A 305 -25.02 -4.71 -6.93
N SER A 306 -26.23 -5.23 -6.69
CA SER A 306 -27.26 -5.39 -7.73
C SER A 306 -28.05 -4.11 -8.01
N SER A 307 -28.02 -3.15 -7.07
CA SER A 307 -28.77 -1.89 -7.15
C SER A 307 -28.00 -0.75 -7.82
N THR A 308 -26.72 -0.95 -8.13
CA THR A 308 -25.90 0.07 -8.80
C THR A 308 -26.11 0.01 -10.31
N GLN A 309 -25.85 1.14 -10.99
CA GLN A 309 -25.79 1.20 -12.44
C GLN A 309 -24.42 1.75 -12.87
N PRO A 310 -23.55 0.94 -13.50
CA PRO A 310 -23.72 -0.50 -13.78
C PRO A 310 -23.70 -1.37 -12.50
N ARG A 311 -24.16 -2.61 -12.60
CA ARG A 311 -24.00 -3.60 -11.52
C ARG A 311 -22.53 -3.91 -11.28
N LEU A 312 -22.16 -4.14 -10.02
CA LEU A 312 -20.75 -4.34 -9.65
C LEU A 312 -20.52 -5.68 -8.94
N GLY A 313 -19.34 -6.24 -9.19
CA GLY A 313 -18.73 -7.26 -8.34
C GLY A 313 -19.44 -8.60 -8.35
N GLY A 314 -19.47 -9.22 -7.17
CA GLY A 314 -19.93 -10.59 -6.99
C GLY A 314 -18.85 -11.63 -7.28
N GLY A 315 -17.56 -11.28 -7.21
CA GLY A 315 -16.50 -12.27 -7.37
C GLY A 315 -15.14 -11.74 -7.79
N TRP A 316 -14.34 -12.66 -8.33
CA TRP A 316 -12.93 -12.46 -8.65
C TRP A 316 -12.62 -12.88 -10.09
N VAL A 317 -11.59 -12.27 -10.67
CA VAL A 317 -10.99 -12.68 -11.94
C VAL A 317 -9.49 -12.91 -11.72
N GLU A 318 -8.95 -13.91 -12.40
CA GLU A 318 -7.51 -14.17 -12.40
C GLU A 318 -6.70 -12.92 -12.78
N ALA A 319 -5.53 -12.72 -12.17
CA ALA A 319 -4.71 -11.51 -12.36
C ALA A 319 -4.38 -11.21 -13.84
N VAL A 320 -4.13 -12.25 -14.65
CA VAL A 320 -3.88 -12.09 -16.10
C VAL A 320 -5.15 -11.73 -16.89
N GLY A 321 -6.32 -11.82 -16.29
CA GLY A 321 -7.61 -11.38 -16.84
C GLY A 321 -8.10 -10.04 -16.29
N TYR A 322 -7.34 -9.37 -15.41
CA TYR A 322 -7.66 -8.02 -14.95
C TYR A 322 -7.67 -7.03 -16.13
N ASN A 323 -8.51 -5.99 -16.04
CA ASN A 323 -8.66 -4.93 -17.05
C ASN A 323 -8.87 -5.50 -18.47
N ALA A 324 -10.02 -6.14 -18.65
CA ALA A 324 -10.35 -6.93 -19.83
C ALA A 324 -11.86 -6.96 -20.09
N VAL A 325 -12.21 -7.08 -21.38
CA VAL A 325 -13.59 -7.32 -21.81
C VAL A 325 -13.86 -8.80 -21.99
N LEU A 326 -15.08 -9.24 -21.69
CA LEU A 326 -15.51 -10.60 -22.02
C LEU A 326 -15.58 -10.75 -23.54
N ALA A 327 -15.00 -11.84 -24.06
CA ALA A 327 -15.11 -12.15 -25.47
C ALA A 327 -16.51 -12.69 -25.82
N GLU A 328 -17.09 -13.44 -24.89
CA GLU A 328 -18.44 -14.01 -24.93
C GLU A 328 -18.96 -14.11 -23.50
N LYS A 329 -20.26 -13.83 -23.29
CA LYS A 329 -20.90 -14.03 -21.99
C LYS A 329 -21.07 -15.53 -21.69
N PRO A 330 -20.86 -15.99 -20.45
CA PRO A 330 -21.23 -17.34 -20.04
C PRO A 330 -22.74 -17.60 -20.25
N ALA A 331 -23.11 -18.85 -20.50
CA ALA A 331 -24.51 -19.26 -20.54
C ALA A 331 -25.16 -19.14 -19.14
N HIS A 332 -26.36 -18.59 -19.06
CA HIS A 332 -27.07 -18.36 -17.78
C HIS A 332 -27.92 -19.57 -17.34
N PRO A 333 -28.05 -19.84 -16.02
CA PRO A 333 -27.41 -19.18 -14.87
C PRO A 333 -26.13 -19.89 -14.36
N VAL A 334 -25.10 -19.12 -13.96
CA VAL A 334 -23.90 -19.62 -13.27
C VAL A 334 -24.20 -19.75 -11.77
N ALA A 335 -23.87 -20.89 -11.17
CA ALA A 335 -24.16 -21.14 -9.76
C ALA A 335 -23.31 -20.23 -8.83
N PRO A 336 -23.90 -19.62 -7.79
CA PRO A 336 -23.13 -18.92 -6.76
C PRO A 336 -22.09 -19.83 -6.09
N GLY A 337 -20.93 -19.28 -5.74
CA GLY A 337 -19.83 -20.05 -5.15
C GLY A 337 -19.04 -20.92 -6.15
N SER A 338 -19.36 -20.89 -7.44
CA SER A 338 -18.65 -21.67 -8.46
C SER A 338 -17.43 -20.95 -9.04
N ALA A 339 -16.55 -21.72 -9.66
CA ALA A 339 -15.47 -21.23 -10.52
C ALA A 339 -15.74 -21.67 -11.97
N LEU A 340 -15.41 -20.81 -12.93
CA LEU A 340 -15.54 -21.11 -14.35
C LEU A 340 -14.42 -20.49 -15.16
N THR A 341 -14.16 -21.07 -16.33
CA THR A 341 -13.23 -20.50 -17.30
C THR A 341 -13.99 -19.60 -18.27
N VAL A 342 -13.59 -18.33 -18.34
CA VAL A 342 -14.15 -17.35 -19.27
C VAL A 342 -13.10 -16.91 -20.29
N SER A 343 -13.58 -16.44 -21.43
CA SER A 343 -12.74 -15.93 -22.51
C SER A 343 -12.71 -14.41 -22.43
N VAL A 344 -11.54 -13.81 -22.30
CA VAL A 344 -11.40 -12.35 -22.15
C VAL A 344 -10.39 -11.79 -23.15
N ARG A 345 -10.58 -10.53 -23.53
CA ARG A 345 -9.60 -9.74 -24.28
C ARG A 345 -9.10 -8.62 -23.37
N PRO A 346 -7.86 -8.70 -22.87
CA PRO A 346 -7.24 -7.60 -22.13
C PRO A 346 -7.29 -6.30 -22.91
N THR A 347 -7.71 -5.22 -22.25
CA THR A 347 -7.81 -3.88 -22.85
C THR A 347 -6.84 -2.88 -22.24
N GLY A 348 -6.22 -3.23 -21.11
CA GLY A 348 -5.21 -2.42 -20.47
C GLY A 348 -4.18 -3.21 -19.65
N PRO A 349 -3.40 -2.54 -18.80
CA PRO A 349 -2.36 -3.13 -17.95
C PRO A 349 -2.93 -4.00 -16.81
N ALA A 350 -2.10 -4.90 -16.26
CA ALA A 350 -2.38 -5.67 -15.05
C ALA A 350 -1.15 -5.81 -14.12
N SER A 351 -0.29 -4.80 -14.15
CA SER A 351 1.00 -4.77 -13.47
C SER A 351 0.88 -4.53 -11.96
N LEU A 352 1.99 -4.73 -11.23
CA LEU A 352 2.11 -4.28 -9.84
C LEU A 352 1.99 -2.75 -9.72
N GLY A 353 2.48 -2.01 -10.72
CA GLY A 353 2.33 -0.56 -10.78
C GLY A 353 0.87 -0.13 -10.77
N GLU A 354 0.00 -0.82 -11.50
CA GLU A 354 -1.45 -0.60 -11.42
C GLU A 354 -1.97 -0.89 -10.01
N ALA A 355 -1.58 -2.02 -9.44
CA ALA A 355 -2.03 -2.44 -8.12
C ALA A 355 -1.76 -1.37 -7.06
N ILE A 356 -0.53 -0.85 -7.02
CA ILE A 356 -0.11 0.10 -6.00
C ILE A 356 -0.54 1.54 -6.30
N GLY A 357 -0.52 1.96 -7.56
CA GLY A 357 -0.84 3.34 -7.92
C GLY A 357 -2.33 3.63 -7.87
N ILE A 358 -3.19 2.65 -8.19
CA ILE A 358 -4.63 2.73 -7.92
C ILE A 358 -4.86 2.84 -6.42
N SER A 359 -4.27 1.93 -5.63
CA SER A 359 -4.46 1.88 -4.19
C SER A 359 -4.04 3.18 -3.49
N SER A 360 -3.10 3.95 -4.08
CA SER A 360 -2.57 5.20 -3.51
C SER A 360 -3.05 6.49 -4.19
N ALA A 361 -4.07 6.44 -5.04
CA ALA A 361 -4.58 7.58 -5.80
C ALA A 361 -5.39 8.57 -4.94
N TYR A 362 -4.86 9.00 -3.79
CA TYR A 362 -5.59 9.76 -2.77
C TYR A 362 -6.21 11.07 -3.29
N ASN A 363 -5.57 11.72 -4.26
CA ASN A 363 -6.08 12.96 -4.85
C ASN A 363 -7.39 12.75 -5.64
N SER A 364 -7.59 11.59 -6.29
CA SER A 364 -8.90 11.28 -6.91
C SER A 364 -9.98 11.03 -5.87
N TYR A 365 -9.60 10.41 -4.76
CA TYR A 365 -10.46 10.24 -3.60
C TYR A 365 -10.90 11.60 -3.01
N LYS A 366 -9.96 12.52 -2.75
CA LYS A 366 -10.23 13.73 -1.97
C LYS A 366 -10.98 14.84 -2.69
N TRP A 367 -10.77 15.00 -3.99
CA TRP A 367 -11.36 16.12 -4.73
C TRP A 367 -12.76 15.83 -5.28
N ALA A 368 -13.32 14.66 -4.95
CA ALA A 368 -14.60 14.19 -5.46
C ALA A 368 -14.71 14.46 -6.98
N MET A 369 -13.58 14.28 -7.69
CA MET A 369 -13.42 14.79 -9.04
C MET A 369 -14.45 14.18 -9.99
N GLY A 370 -14.97 12.99 -9.72
CA GLY A 370 -16.08 12.43 -10.47
C GLY A 370 -17.40 13.23 -10.45
N LYS A 371 -17.63 14.13 -9.47
CA LYS A 371 -18.94 14.76 -9.21
C LYS A 371 -19.30 15.90 -10.17
N THR A 372 -18.32 16.54 -10.84
CA THR A 372 -18.58 17.63 -11.80
C THR A 372 -17.95 17.33 -13.15
N SER A 373 -18.43 17.95 -14.23
CA SER A 373 -17.81 17.81 -15.56
C SER A 373 -16.35 18.26 -15.56
N LYS A 374 -16.03 19.37 -14.87
CA LYS A 374 -14.66 19.87 -14.69
C LYS A 374 -13.81 18.92 -13.84
N GLY A 375 -14.38 18.35 -12.79
CA GLY A 375 -13.69 17.35 -11.98
C GLY A 375 -13.42 16.07 -12.76
N ARG A 376 -14.35 15.59 -13.60
CA ARG A 376 -14.13 14.40 -14.43
C ARG A 376 -13.04 14.64 -15.46
N ALA A 377 -13.02 15.84 -16.05
CA ALA A 377 -11.92 16.27 -16.92
C ALA A 377 -10.59 16.35 -16.15
N ALA A 378 -10.58 16.86 -14.92
CA ALA A 378 -9.39 16.88 -14.06
C ALA A 378 -8.95 15.46 -13.64
N HIS A 379 -9.89 14.56 -13.33
CA HIS A 379 -9.59 13.16 -13.01
C HIS A 379 -8.85 12.48 -14.17
N LYS A 380 -9.36 12.71 -15.38
CA LYS A 380 -8.77 12.19 -16.61
C LYS A 380 -7.46 12.88 -16.98
N LEU A 381 -7.28 14.15 -16.64
CA LEU A 381 -6.04 14.91 -16.90
C LEU A 381 -4.92 14.52 -15.93
N LEU A 382 -5.25 14.35 -14.65
CA LEU A 382 -4.31 13.99 -13.57
C LEU A 382 -3.91 12.52 -13.58
N GLY A 383 -4.57 11.74 -14.42
CA GLY A 383 -4.16 10.39 -14.75
C GLY A 383 -4.50 9.34 -13.72
N PHE A 384 -5.73 9.39 -13.23
CA PHE A 384 -6.30 8.37 -12.39
C PHE A 384 -6.99 7.29 -13.22
N HIS A 385 -6.96 6.07 -12.71
CA HIS A 385 -7.26 4.87 -13.48
C HIS A 385 -8.74 4.64 -13.76
N THR A 386 -9.02 4.26 -14.99
CA THR A 386 -10.16 3.41 -15.31
C THR A 386 -9.71 2.03 -15.77
N GLY A 387 -10.60 1.06 -15.64
CA GLY A 387 -10.41 -0.27 -16.19
C GLY A 387 -11.71 -0.85 -16.72
N ASP A 388 -11.61 -1.68 -17.77
CA ASP A 388 -12.73 -2.49 -18.22
C ASP A 388 -12.87 -3.70 -17.29
N LEU A 389 -13.96 -3.71 -16.54
CA LEU A 389 -14.26 -4.73 -15.53
C LEU A 389 -15.63 -5.33 -15.83
N PHE A 390 -15.74 -6.65 -15.69
CA PHE A 390 -17.03 -7.34 -15.79
C PHE A 390 -17.51 -7.79 -14.43
N ASP A 391 -18.81 -7.66 -14.20
CA ASP A 391 -19.47 -8.15 -13.00
C ASP A 391 -19.78 -9.65 -13.13
N MET A 392 -19.96 -10.34 -12.01
CA MET A 392 -20.26 -11.79 -12.00
C MET A 392 -21.77 -12.08 -11.88
N GLN A 393 -22.61 -11.05 -11.96
CA GLN A 393 -24.07 -11.17 -11.85
C GLN A 393 -24.70 -11.24 -13.25
N GLU A 394 -24.42 -10.25 -14.10
CA GLU A 394 -24.92 -10.13 -15.49
C GLU A 394 -23.85 -10.37 -16.54
N TRP A 395 -22.58 -10.52 -16.11
CA TRP A 395 -21.43 -10.72 -16.99
C TRP A 395 -21.32 -9.61 -18.03
N ASP A 396 -21.64 -8.38 -17.62
CA ASP A 396 -21.51 -7.18 -18.44
C ASP A 396 -20.20 -6.49 -18.18
N THR A 397 -19.46 -6.17 -19.25
CA THR A 397 -18.25 -5.37 -19.12
C THR A 397 -18.59 -3.88 -19.13
N ASN A 398 -18.08 -3.17 -18.14
CA ASN A 398 -18.20 -1.72 -18.02
C ASN A 398 -16.83 -1.11 -17.74
N GLN A 399 -16.60 0.09 -18.28
CA GLN A 399 -15.46 0.89 -17.90
C GLN A 399 -15.73 1.53 -16.54
N MET A 400 -14.89 1.22 -15.56
CA MET A 400 -15.04 1.60 -14.16
C MET A 400 -13.91 2.53 -13.72
N GLN A 401 -14.22 3.53 -12.91
CA GLN A 401 -13.19 4.35 -12.25
C GLN A 401 -12.66 3.63 -11.01
N LEU A 402 -11.34 3.63 -10.83
CA LEU A 402 -10.69 3.13 -9.63
C LEU A 402 -9.94 4.23 -8.89
N THR A 403 -9.89 4.13 -7.57
CA THR A 403 -9.24 5.12 -6.69
C THR A 403 -8.64 4.46 -5.44
N ASP A 404 -8.06 5.30 -4.58
CA ASP A 404 -7.35 4.93 -3.37
C ASP A 404 -8.19 4.00 -2.47
N GLY A 405 -7.53 2.97 -1.92
CA GLY A 405 -8.14 1.98 -1.05
C GLY A 405 -8.84 2.60 0.16
N GLY A 406 -8.33 3.74 0.65
CA GLY A 406 -8.84 4.46 1.82
C GLY A 406 -10.22 5.09 1.61
N GLY A 407 -10.74 5.10 0.39
CA GLY A 407 -12.15 5.41 0.14
C GLY A 407 -13.11 4.41 0.76
N SER A 408 -12.68 3.15 0.94
CA SER A 408 -13.47 2.10 1.56
C SER A 408 -12.86 1.52 2.84
N ASP A 409 -11.54 1.33 2.85
CA ASP A 409 -10.85 0.59 3.89
C ASP A 409 -9.45 1.15 4.13
N TYR A 410 -9.36 2.24 4.89
CA TYR A 410 -8.07 2.88 5.19
C TYR A 410 -7.09 1.93 5.88
N HIS A 411 -7.56 0.95 6.65
CA HIS A 411 -6.72 0.02 7.40
C HIS A 411 -6.50 -1.32 6.68
N ALA A 412 -7.15 -1.55 5.54
CA ALA A 412 -7.20 -2.85 4.86
C ALA A 412 -7.66 -4.00 5.80
N ILE A 413 -8.62 -3.72 6.70
CA ILE A 413 -9.10 -4.70 7.69
C ILE A 413 -10.21 -5.60 7.13
N TYR A 414 -11.07 -5.11 6.23
CA TYR A 414 -12.16 -5.91 5.68
C TYR A 414 -11.67 -7.13 4.89
N PRO A 415 -10.58 -7.08 4.09
CA PRO A 415 -10.02 -8.28 3.47
C PRO A 415 -9.71 -9.42 4.46
N ALA A 416 -9.21 -9.09 5.65
CA ALA A 416 -8.92 -10.07 6.70
C ALA A 416 -10.19 -10.59 7.37
N LEU A 417 -11.16 -9.71 7.64
CA LEU A 417 -12.47 -10.09 8.19
C LEU A 417 -13.27 -10.98 7.24
N ARG A 418 -13.24 -10.70 5.93
CA ARG A 418 -13.90 -11.54 4.91
C ARG A 418 -13.32 -12.95 4.83
N ARG A 419 -12.01 -13.08 5.08
CA ARG A 419 -11.30 -14.36 5.19
C ARG A 419 -11.43 -15.02 6.56
N ARG A 420 -12.17 -14.40 7.50
CA ARG A 420 -12.37 -14.86 8.89
C ARG A 420 -11.06 -15.18 9.62
N VAL A 421 -10.04 -14.36 9.43
CA VAL A 421 -8.76 -14.51 10.11
C VAL A 421 -8.94 -14.25 11.61
N ALA A 422 -8.56 -15.20 12.46
CA ALA A 422 -8.81 -15.14 13.90
C ALA A 422 -8.05 -14.00 14.61
N ASN A 423 -6.86 -13.64 14.13
CA ASN A 423 -6.01 -12.61 14.72
C ASN A 423 -5.66 -11.54 13.68
N ILE A 424 -5.84 -10.27 14.04
CA ILE A 424 -5.50 -9.15 13.16
C ILE A 424 -4.58 -8.18 13.91
N ILE A 425 -3.46 -7.83 13.31
CA ILE A 425 -2.60 -6.73 13.78
C ILE A 425 -2.87 -5.53 12.88
N VAL A 426 -3.56 -4.51 13.41
CA VAL A 426 -3.83 -3.27 12.71
C VAL A 426 -2.74 -2.26 13.02
N LEU A 427 -1.97 -1.92 11.99
CA LEU A 427 -0.86 -0.98 12.03
C LEU A 427 -1.31 0.35 11.39
N SER A 428 -1.69 1.31 12.22
CA SER A 428 -2.35 2.54 11.79
C SER A 428 -1.38 3.72 11.73
N ALA A 429 -1.12 4.22 10.53
CA ALA A 429 -0.39 5.45 10.25
C ALA A 429 -1.30 6.68 10.35
N SER A 430 -1.67 7.03 11.58
CA SER A 430 -2.40 8.25 11.94
C SER A 430 -1.55 9.52 11.80
N LYS A 431 -2.24 10.63 11.50
CA LYS A 431 -1.74 12.00 11.71
C LYS A 431 -2.50 12.72 12.82
N ALA A 432 -3.54 12.10 13.35
CA ALA A 432 -4.38 12.67 14.40
C ALA A 432 -3.80 12.25 15.75
N PRO A 433 -3.45 13.22 16.62
CA PRO A 433 -3.00 12.91 17.97
C PRO A 433 -4.14 12.30 18.79
N ILE A 434 -3.83 11.33 19.65
CA ILE A 434 -4.78 10.61 20.50
C ILE A 434 -5.17 11.36 21.77
N GLU A 435 -4.57 12.52 22.07
CA GLU A 435 -4.79 13.26 23.31
C GLU A 435 -6.22 13.82 23.48
N ASP A 436 -6.89 14.09 22.36
CA ASP A 436 -8.22 14.69 22.30
C ASP A 436 -9.19 13.69 21.68
N TYR A 437 -10.14 13.21 22.49
CA TYR A 437 -11.07 12.14 22.12
C TYR A 437 -11.94 12.55 20.94
N GLU A 438 -12.55 13.73 21.02
CA GLU A 438 -13.46 14.24 20.01
C GLU A 438 -12.73 14.49 18.69
N LYS A 439 -11.53 15.09 18.76
CA LYS A 439 -10.68 15.34 17.60
C LYS A 439 -10.18 14.04 16.98
N PHE A 440 -9.68 13.10 17.78
CA PHE A 440 -9.19 11.82 17.31
C PHE A 440 -10.33 11.02 16.65
N THR A 441 -11.48 10.93 17.30
CA THR A 441 -12.68 10.26 16.78
C THR A 441 -13.12 10.86 15.44
N ARG A 442 -13.14 12.19 15.33
CA ARG A 442 -13.53 12.87 14.09
C ARG A 442 -12.50 12.67 12.97
N ASP A 443 -11.22 12.86 13.26
CA ASP A 443 -10.14 12.91 12.28
C ASP A 443 -9.70 11.51 11.81
N MET A 444 -9.83 10.47 12.65
CA MET A 444 -9.50 9.07 12.35
C MET A 444 -10.75 8.22 12.10
N ARG A 445 -11.66 8.71 11.26
CA ARG A 445 -13.01 8.14 11.05
C ARG A 445 -13.11 6.62 10.86
N ASP A 446 -12.08 6.00 10.28
CA ASP A 446 -12.14 4.59 9.88
C ASP A 446 -12.13 3.66 11.11
N ILE A 447 -11.46 4.03 12.21
CA ILE A 447 -11.50 3.25 13.46
C ILE A 447 -12.90 3.31 14.12
N PRO A 448 -13.44 4.48 14.53
CA PRO A 448 -14.79 4.54 15.10
C PRO A 448 -15.88 4.11 14.12
N GLY A 449 -15.63 4.19 12.80
CA GLY A 449 -16.51 3.64 11.78
C GLY A 449 -16.71 2.12 11.89
N LEU A 450 -15.66 1.35 12.24
CA LEU A 450 -15.77 -0.09 12.50
C LEU A 450 -16.67 -0.41 13.70
N PHE A 451 -16.79 0.54 14.63
CA PHE A 451 -17.67 0.48 15.80
C PHE A 451 -19.00 1.22 15.59
N GLY A 452 -19.26 1.76 14.40
CA GLY A 452 -20.50 2.46 14.08
C GLY A 452 -20.72 3.75 14.87
N CYS A 453 -19.66 4.41 15.33
CA CYS A 453 -19.76 5.58 16.22
C CYS A 453 -18.99 6.82 15.73
N TRP A 454 -18.64 6.89 14.44
CA TRP A 454 -18.06 8.11 13.89
C TRP A 454 -19.12 9.23 13.87
N PRO A 455 -18.84 10.42 14.44
CA PRO A 455 -19.81 11.50 14.57
C PRO A 455 -20.10 12.23 13.25
N GLY A 456 -19.36 11.95 12.19
CA GLY A 456 -19.33 12.77 10.98
C GLY A 456 -18.28 13.89 11.05
N ASN A 457 -18.18 14.66 9.97
CA ASN A 457 -17.32 15.83 9.90
C ASN A 457 -18.14 17.02 9.40
N ASP A 458 -18.41 17.98 10.29
CA ASP A 458 -19.14 19.21 10.02
C ASP A 458 -18.48 20.09 8.93
N ARG A 459 -17.16 19.93 8.74
CA ARG A 459 -16.40 20.61 7.69
C ARG A 459 -16.49 19.93 6.33
N ASP A 460 -16.94 18.68 6.27
CA ASP A 460 -17.11 17.92 5.03
C ASP A 460 -18.59 17.81 4.66
N THR A 461 -19.13 18.88 4.07
CA THR A 461 -20.52 18.95 3.59
C THR A 461 -20.79 18.09 2.35
N LYS A 462 -19.78 17.42 1.81
CA LYS A 462 -19.88 16.62 0.57
C LYS A 462 -19.66 15.12 0.79
N GLY A 463 -19.18 14.73 1.97
CA GLY A 463 -19.04 13.35 2.41
C GLY A 463 -20.36 12.75 2.89
N LEU A 464 -20.35 11.44 3.20
CA LEU A 464 -21.46 10.78 3.87
C LEU A 464 -21.61 11.37 5.28
N ALA A 465 -22.85 11.59 5.70
CA ALA A 465 -23.14 11.90 7.09
C ALA A 465 -22.76 10.71 7.99
N GLY A 466 -22.48 11.01 9.26
CA GLY A 466 -21.99 10.02 10.24
C GLY A 466 -22.83 8.74 10.30
N PRO A 467 -24.16 8.82 10.47
CA PRO A 467 -25.02 7.64 10.53
C PRO A 467 -24.95 6.74 9.28
N GLU A 468 -24.95 7.33 8.09
CA GLU A 468 -24.86 6.62 6.81
C GLU A 468 -23.49 5.97 6.65
N PHE A 469 -22.42 6.68 7.01
CA PHE A 469 -21.06 6.12 7.01
C PHE A 469 -20.96 4.94 7.98
N ASN A 470 -21.43 5.09 9.22
CA ASN A 470 -21.41 4.05 10.23
C ASN A 470 -22.19 2.80 9.78
N LYS A 471 -23.37 2.98 9.18
CA LYS A 471 -24.17 1.89 8.62
C LYS A 471 -23.41 1.08 7.56
N GLN A 472 -22.54 1.73 6.78
CA GLN A 472 -21.74 1.07 5.75
C GLN A 472 -20.48 0.41 6.29
N ARG A 473 -19.96 0.83 7.45
CA ARG A 473 -18.62 0.45 7.95
C ARG A 473 -18.62 -0.42 9.21
N GLN A 474 -19.68 -0.37 10.01
CA GLN A 474 -19.70 -1.08 11.29
C GLN A 474 -19.55 -2.58 11.09
N VAL A 475 -18.63 -3.17 11.85
CA VAL A 475 -18.35 -4.61 11.89
C VAL A 475 -18.14 -5.13 13.30
N PHE A 476 -17.98 -4.28 14.32
CA PHE A 476 -17.87 -4.69 15.72
C PHE A 476 -19.16 -4.40 16.51
N ALA A 477 -19.68 -5.44 17.15
CA ALA A 477 -20.95 -5.40 17.89
C ALA A 477 -20.88 -4.55 19.17
N GLU A 478 -19.68 -4.39 19.74
CA GLU A 478 -19.45 -3.61 20.96
C GLU A 478 -19.75 -2.12 20.80
N GLY A 479 -19.87 -1.64 19.56
CA GLY A 479 -20.32 -0.29 19.25
C GLY A 479 -19.45 0.79 19.89
N ALA A 480 -20.08 1.92 20.22
CA ALA A 480 -19.42 3.06 20.83
C ALA A 480 -18.71 2.74 22.15
N ASP A 481 -19.21 1.78 22.93
CA ASP A 481 -18.57 1.39 24.19
C ASP A 481 -17.29 0.59 23.95
N GLY A 482 -17.28 -0.29 22.95
CA GLY A 482 -16.05 -0.96 22.48
C GLY A 482 -14.99 0.04 22.02
N TYR A 483 -15.41 1.04 21.22
CA TYR A 483 -14.51 2.09 20.77
C TYR A 483 -13.93 2.92 21.92
N LYS A 484 -14.76 3.34 22.89
CA LYS A 484 -14.29 4.10 24.07
C LYS A 484 -13.28 3.32 24.88
N ARG A 485 -13.49 2.00 25.10
CA ARG A 485 -12.52 1.14 25.79
C ARG A 485 -11.19 1.11 25.05
N LEU A 486 -11.22 0.89 23.74
CA LEU A 486 -10.03 0.90 22.89
C LEU A 486 -9.27 2.23 23.01
N TYR A 487 -9.98 3.35 22.83
CA TYR A 487 -9.39 4.69 22.93
C TYR A 487 -8.75 4.92 24.30
N GLN A 488 -9.44 4.60 25.39
CA GLN A 488 -8.93 4.78 26.75
C GLN A 488 -7.66 3.95 27.01
N ALA A 489 -7.61 2.71 26.50
CA ALA A 489 -6.44 1.85 26.65
C ALA A 489 -5.22 2.40 25.88
N LEU A 490 -5.43 2.89 24.65
CA LEU A 490 -4.38 3.53 23.85
C LEU A 490 -3.91 4.85 24.47
N LEU A 491 -4.84 5.68 24.96
CA LEU A 491 -4.54 6.93 25.65
C LEU A 491 -3.74 6.69 26.93
N ALA A 492 -4.08 5.65 27.71
CA ALA A 492 -3.32 5.29 28.91
C ALA A 492 -1.86 4.93 28.59
N LYS A 493 -1.62 4.22 27.47
CA LYS A 493 -0.27 3.91 26.99
C LYS A 493 0.50 5.17 26.57
N PHE A 494 -0.14 6.03 25.80
CA PHE A 494 0.42 7.33 25.42
C PHE A 494 0.78 8.19 26.64
N GLN A 495 -0.12 8.29 27.62
CA GLN A 495 0.11 9.04 28.86
C GLN A 495 1.24 8.44 29.70
N ALA A 496 1.43 7.13 29.66
CA ALA A 496 2.59 6.46 30.28
C ALA A 496 3.91 6.67 29.51
N GLY A 497 3.89 7.36 28.36
CA GLY A 497 5.05 7.56 27.49
C GLY A 497 5.47 6.30 26.73
N GLU A 498 4.59 5.30 26.63
CA GLU A 498 4.81 4.01 25.97
C GLU A 498 4.18 3.99 24.57
N ALA A 499 4.53 2.97 23.78
CA ALA A 499 3.86 2.71 22.51
C ALA A 499 2.34 2.55 22.70
N ALA A 500 1.55 3.29 21.91
CA ALA A 500 0.09 3.16 21.88
C ALA A 500 -0.33 1.84 21.20
N VAL A 501 -0.27 0.77 21.99
CA VAL A 501 -0.51 -0.61 21.58
C VAL A 501 -1.51 -1.26 22.53
N HIS A 502 -2.59 -1.82 21.97
CA HIS A 502 -3.62 -2.51 22.76
C HIS A 502 -4.24 -3.65 21.96
N ALA A 503 -4.42 -4.81 22.61
CA ALA A 503 -5.17 -5.91 22.04
C ALA A 503 -6.50 -6.10 22.77
N ASP A 504 -7.56 -6.33 22.01
CA ASP A 504 -8.88 -6.68 22.52
C ASP A 504 -9.56 -7.68 21.56
N GLU A 505 -10.68 -8.24 21.99
CA GLU A 505 -11.50 -9.13 21.17
C GLU A 505 -12.87 -8.53 20.89
N TYR A 506 -13.32 -8.69 19.65
CA TYR A 506 -14.58 -8.14 19.18
C TYR A 506 -15.46 -9.22 18.56
N GLU A 507 -16.76 -9.15 18.83
CA GLU A 507 -17.76 -9.88 18.06
C GLU A 507 -17.96 -9.21 16.70
N VAL A 508 -17.70 -9.96 15.64
CA VAL A 508 -17.86 -9.51 14.26
C VAL A 508 -19.34 -9.63 13.86
N MET A 509 -19.95 -8.51 13.52
CA MET A 509 -21.29 -8.46 12.93
C MET A 509 -21.24 -8.56 11.41
N ALA A 510 -22.33 -9.05 10.82
CA ALA A 510 -22.43 -9.11 9.37
C ALA A 510 -22.55 -7.70 8.79
N ASN A 511 -21.72 -7.40 7.80
CA ASN A 511 -21.79 -6.15 7.04
C ASN A 511 -21.85 -6.48 5.54
N PRO A 512 -23.05 -6.53 4.94
CA PRO A 512 -23.22 -6.84 3.53
C PRO A 512 -22.61 -5.77 2.62
N ALA A 513 -22.53 -4.51 3.07
CA ALA A 513 -21.94 -3.43 2.29
C ALA A 513 -20.42 -3.61 2.12
N MET A 514 -19.75 -4.35 3.01
CA MET A 514 -18.32 -4.67 2.90
C MET A 514 -18.05 -6.15 2.66
N GLY A 515 -19.10 -6.97 2.51
CA GLY A 515 -19.04 -8.41 2.31
C GLY A 515 -18.51 -9.19 3.50
N VAL A 516 -18.59 -8.62 4.71
CA VAL A 516 -18.07 -9.25 5.93
C VAL A 516 -19.14 -10.17 6.52
N PRO A 517 -18.86 -11.48 6.66
CA PRO A 517 -19.75 -12.37 7.39
C PRO A 517 -19.62 -12.13 8.90
N GLY A 518 -20.76 -12.12 9.61
CA GLY A 518 -20.81 -11.99 11.07
C GLY A 518 -20.87 -13.32 11.81
N GLY A 519 -21.04 -13.24 13.13
CA GLY A 519 -21.29 -14.39 14.01
C GLY A 519 -20.04 -15.12 14.49
N TRP A 520 -18.90 -14.43 14.57
CA TRP A 520 -17.64 -14.97 15.07
C TRP A 520 -16.86 -13.90 15.85
N ARG A 521 -15.82 -14.31 16.58
CA ARG A 521 -14.97 -13.39 17.34
C ARG A 521 -13.61 -13.26 16.70
N VAL A 522 -13.10 -12.03 16.67
CA VAL A 522 -11.75 -11.71 16.18
C VAL A 522 -10.96 -11.04 17.29
N ARG A 523 -9.68 -11.42 17.42
CA ARG A 523 -8.73 -10.72 18.27
C ARG A 523 -7.99 -9.68 17.43
N VAL A 524 -7.97 -8.43 17.87
CA VAL A 524 -7.30 -7.35 17.15
C VAL A 524 -6.27 -6.66 18.05
N LEU A 525 -5.04 -6.60 17.57
CA LEU A 525 -3.96 -5.79 18.15
C LEU A 525 -3.89 -4.46 17.39
N TRP A 526 -4.23 -3.38 18.05
CA TRP A 526 -4.15 -2.03 17.53
C TRP A 526 -2.80 -1.42 17.84
N VAL A 527 -2.15 -0.86 16.83
CA VAL A 527 -0.87 -0.15 16.93
C VAL A 527 -1.04 1.19 16.24
N ILE A 528 -1.07 2.28 17.00
CA ILE A 528 -1.24 3.64 16.46
C ILE A 528 0.07 4.41 16.60
N ASN A 529 0.64 4.92 15.51
CA ASN A 529 1.85 5.73 15.62
C ASN A 529 1.56 7.00 16.43
N GLU A 530 2.30 7.15 17.52
CA GLU A 530 2.20 8.28 18.44
C GLU A 530 3.56 8.59 19.03
N VAL A 531 3.71 9.78 19.63
CA VAL A 531 4.92 10.14 20.38
C VAL A 531 5.14 9.15 21.53
N GLN A 532 6.35 8.62 21.63
CA GLN A 532 6.76 7.68 22.68
C GLN A 532 7.85 8.32 23.54
N ARG A 533 7.46 9.01 24.62
CA ARG A 533 8.41 9.77 25.47
C ARG A 533 9.56 8.92 26.00
N LYS A 534 9.28 7.69 26.48
CA LYS A 534 10.33 6.77 26.96
C LYS A 534 11.33 6.38 25.86
N TRP A 535 10.85 6.24 24.63
CA TRP A 535 11.70 5.94 23.48
C TRP A 535 12.56 7.14 23.10
N GLU A 536 11.96 8.34 23.04
CA GLU A 536 12.68 9.59 22.74
C GLU A 536 13.75 9.91 23.80
N GLU A 537 13.47 9.65 25.09
CA GLU A 537 14.42 9.81 26.19
C GLU A 537 15.65 8.88 26.04
N ALA A 538 15.44 7.67 25.51
CA ALA A 538 16.49 6.68 25.29
C ALA A 538 17.36 6.93 24.05
N LEU A 539 16.98 7.86 23.17
CA LEU A 539 17.77 8.21 21.98
C LEU A 539 19.13 8.83 22.36
N PRO A 540 20.18 8.66 21.53
CA PRO A 540 21.43 9.42 21.63
C PRO A 540 21.24 10.93 21.64
N ALA A 541 22.19 11.63 22.25
CA ALA A 541 22.09 13.07 22.51
C ALA A 541 21.93 13.90 21.23
N ASP A 542 22.68 13.58 20.18
CA ASP A 542 22.60 14.26 18.88
C ASP A 542 21.20 14.17 18.26
N THR A 543 20.58 12.98 18.28
CA THR A 543 19.22 12.79 17.76
C THR A 543 18.19 13.50 18.63
N ARG A 544 18.30 13.45 19.97
CA ARG A 544 17.40 14.19 20.88
C ARG A 544 17.52 15.69 20.67
N ASP A 545 18.73 16.21 20.55
CA ASP A 545 19.00 17.63 20.37
C ASP A 545 18.43 18.12 19.03
N LYS A 546 18.60 17.34 17.94
CA LYS A 546 17.97 17.64 16.66
C LYS A 546 16.44 17.62 16.74
N LEU A 547 15.85 16.61 17.38
CA LEU A 547 14.40 16.51 17.54
C LEU A 547 13.83 17.69 18.35
N HIS A 548 14.51 18.06 19.44
CA HIS A 548 14.14 19.23 20.25
C HIS A 548 14.29 20.53 19.46
N HIS A 549 15.40 20.70 18.74
CA HIS A 549 15.64 21.87 17.90
C HIS A 549 14.55 22.03 16.85
N ASP A 550 14.25 21.00 16.06
CA ASP A 550 13.29 21.06 14.96
C ASP A 550 11.86 21.35 15.46
N ARG A 551 11.47 20.82 16.63
CA ARG A 551 10.15 21.08 17.23
C ARG A 551 10.00 22.49 17.81
N THR A 552 11.10 23.09 18.29
CA THR A 552 11.07 24.39 18.98
C THR A 552 11.47 25.56 18.09
N SER A 553 12.26 25.31 17.04
CA SER A 553 12.81 26.31 16.13
C SER A 553 11.70 27.03 15.37
N PHE A 554 11.70 28.36 15.46
CA PHE A 554 10.82 29.20 14.63
C PHE A 554 11.18 29.08 13.15
N ALA A 555 12.47 28.92 12.82
CA ALA A 555 12.92 28.76 11.44
C ALA A 555 12.37 27.47 10.81
N ALA A 556 12.45 26.33 11.52
CA ALA A 556 11.87 25.07 11.06
C ALA A 556 10.36 25.20 10.81
N LYS A 557 9.63 25.86 11.74
CA LYS A 557 8.19 26.15 11.58
C LYS A 557 7.88 27.00 10.35
N VAL A 558 8.73 27.98 10.05
CA VAL A 558 8.57 28.84 8.86
C VAL A 558 8.89 28.05 7.60
N GLU A 559 9.99 27.28 7.58
CA GLU A 559 10.42 26.48 6.44
C GLU A 559 9.37 25.43 6.04
N GLU A 560 8.87 24.67 7.01
CA GLU A 560 7.81 23.67 6.78
C GLU A 560 6.46 24.33 6.41
N GLY A 561 6.20 25.54 6.93
CA GLY A 561 5.04 26.34 6.56
C GLY A 561 5.11 26.86 5.12
N LEU A 562 6.31 27.10 4.59
CA LEU A 562 6.55 27.55 3.22
C LEU A 562 6.50 26.37 2.23
N ASN A 563 7.03 25.20 2.62
CA ASN A 563 7.06 23.99 1.79
C ASN A 563 6.39 22.80 2.50
N PRO A 564 5.05 22.71 2.55
CA PRO A 564 4.33 21.63 3.23
C PRO A 564 4.43 20.25 2.51
N LEU A 565 5.10 20.21 1.36
CA LEU A 565 5.41 19.00 0.59
C LEU A 565 6.81 18.45 0.90
N ASP A 566 7.60 19.21 1.66
CA ASP A 566 8.95 18.85 2.07
C ASP A 566 8.94 18.42 3.55
N ALA A 567 9.65 17.35 3.90
CA ALA A 567 9.83 16.86 5.27
C ALA A 567 11.32 16.85 5.64
N ASP A 568 11.97 17.99 5.46
CA ASP A 568 13.41 18.14 5.68
C ASP A 568 13.77 18.26 7.17
N THR A 569 12.76 18.35 8.05
CA THR A 569 12.91 18.48 9.50
C THR A 569 12.18 17.37 10.26
N PHE A 570 12.52 17.19 11.54
CA PHE A 570 11.84 16.27 12.44
C PHE A 570 10.64 16.91 13.16
N GLN A 571 10.22 18.11 12.77
CA GLN A 571 9.21 18.90 13.51
C GLN A 571 7.90 18.13 13.74
N GLN A 572 7.39 17.47 12.70
CA GLN A 572 6.12 16.72 12.77
C GLN A 572 6.30 15.27 13.22
N PHE A 573 7.52 14.80 13.51
CA PHE A 573 7.73 13.42 13.93
C PHE A 573 6.93 13.08 15.21
N PRO A 574 6.24 11.92 15.29
CA PRO A 574 6.09 10.86 14.27
C PRO A 574 4.80 10.98 13.41
N LEU A 575 4.10 12.11 13.50
CA LEU A 575 2.84 12.43 12.82
C LEU A 575 3.04 13.18 11.48
N VAL A 576 4.18 12.99 10.83
CA VAL A 576 4.59 13.67 9.59
C VAL A 576 3.50 13.61 8.53
N SER A 577 3.26 14.72 7.83
CA SER A 577 2.24 14.82 6.79
C SER A 577 2.32 13.70 5.76
N THR A 578 1.15 13.21 5.32
CA THR A 578 1.02 12.26 4.20
C THR A 578 1.44 12.88 2.86
N PHE A 579 1.47 14.21 2.78
CA PHE A 579 1.82 14.94 1.55
C PHE A 579 3.29 15.31 1.47
N ALA A 580 4.09 14.97 2.46
CA ALA A 580 5.53 15.15 2.36
C ALA A 580 6.16 13.95 1.66
N PHE A 581 6.85 14.19 0.55
CA PHE A 581 7.25 13.17 -0.43
C PHE A 581 8.78 13.04 -0.62
N ASN A 582 9.58 13.57 0.30
CA ASN A 582 11.04 13.71 0.16
C ASN A 582 11.78 13.42 1.50
N TYR A 583 11.41 12.35 2.21
CA TYR A 583 11.97 12.11 3.55
C TYR A 583 13.49 11.91 3.47
N PRO A 584 14.30 12.70 4.19
CA PRO A 584 15.73 12.50 4.21
C PRO A 584 16.06 11.14 4.87
N PRO A 585 17.24 10.53 4.58
CA PRO A 585 17.62 9.23 5.12
C PRO A 585 17.44 9.12 6.64
N GLU A 586 17.81 10.17 7.38
CA GLU A 586 17.69 10.22 8.84
C GLU A 586 16.24 10.15 9.30
N LEU A 587 15.31 10.83 8.60
CA LEU A 587 13.89 10.77 8.92
C LEU A 587 13.30 9.39 8.59
N VAL A 588 13.70 8.80 7.47
CA VAL A 588 13.33 7.42 7.10
C VAL A 588 13.79 6.44 8.18
N GLY A 589 15.05 6.54 8.60
CA GLY A 589 15.62 5.75 9.68
C GLY A 589 14.86 5.94 11.00
N LEU A 590 14.60 7.20 11.39
CA LEU A 590 13.96 7.55 12.66
C LEU A 590 12.54 7.00 12.74
N MET A 591 11.74 7.23 11.70
CA MET A 591 10.37 6.73 11.58
C MET A 591 10.31 5.20 11.60
N ALA A 592 11.21 4.52 10.88
CA ALA A 592 11.26 3.06 10.85
C ALA A 592 11.72 2.47 12.20
N ALA A 593 12.72 3.07 12.86
CA ALA A 593 13.20 2.63 14.18
C ALA A 593 12.11 2.81 15.25
N HIS A 594 11.43 3.97 15.25
CA HIS A 594 10.31 4.27 16.11
C HIS A 594 9.15 3.26 15.95
N ALA A 595 8.74 2.99 14.71
CA ALA A 595 7.70 2.00 14.42
C ALA A 595 8.13 0.59 14.82
N ALA A 596 9.38 0.20 14.57
CA ALA A 596 9.89 -1.10 14.99
C ALA A 596 9.83 -1.26 16.51
N HIS A 597 10.21 -0.22 17.26
CA HIS A 597 10.15 -0.22 18.72
C HIS A 597 8.75 -0.47 19.28
N MET A 598 7.69 0.01 18.61
CA MET A 598 6.31 -0.23 19.05
C MET A 598 5.99 -1.72 19.18
N LEU A 599 6.49 -2.54 18.25
CA LEU A 599 6.27 -3.99 18.28
C LEU A 599 7.27 -4.70 19.18
N THR A 600 8.55 -4.30 19.17
CA THR A 600 9.57 -4.99 19.97
C THR A 600 9.42 -4.72 21.47
N SER A 601 9.02 -3.50 21.87
CA SER A 601 8.68 -3.18 23.27
C SER A 601 7.40 -3.88 23.76
N ASN A 602 6.56 -4.35 22.84
CA ASN A 602 5.35 -5.12 23.11
C ASN A 602 5.47 -6.58 22.65
N LYS A 603 6.69 -7.14 22.62
CA LYS A 603 6.99 -8.47 22.08
C LYS A 603 6.01 -9.55 22.51
N ALA A 604 5.71 -9.66 23.81
CA ALA A 604 4.81 -10.69 24.32
C ALA A 604 3.37 -10.58 23.77
N LEU A 605 2.86 -9.36 23.58
CA LEU A 605 1.55 -9.14 22.95
C LEU A 605 1.60 -9.54 21.47
N VAL A 606 2.65 -9.15 20.75
CA VAL A 606 2.82 -9.46 19.32
C VAL A 606 2.99 -10.96 19.08
N GLU A 607 3.81 -11.65 19.89
CA GLU A 607 3.95 -13.10 19.86
C GLU A 607 2.62 -13.80 20.20
N GLY A 608 1.86 -13.23 21.14
CA GLY A 608 0.53 -13.71 21.49
C GLY A 608 -0.50 -13.61 20.36
N MET A 609 -0.23 -12.85 19.30
CA MET A 609 -1.06 -12.78 18.08
C MET A 609 -0.69 -13.85 17.04
N MET A 610 0.30 -14.69 17.31
CA MET A 610 0.80 -15.73 16.39
C MET A 610 0.50 -17.12 16.97
N PRO A 611 -0.78 -17.55 17.03
CA PRO A 611 -1.11 -18.87 17.54
C PRO A 611 -0.44 -19.95 16.69
N ALA A 612 -0.15 -21.12 17.27
CA ALA A 612 0.33 -22.25 16.49
C ALA A 612 -0.64 -22.54 15.33
N PRO A 613 -0.14 -22.86 14.12
CA PRO A 613 -1.01 -23.26 13.04
C PRO A 613 -1.83 -24.49 13.48
N PRO A 614 -3.10 -24.60 13.04
CA PRO A 614 -3.91 -25.76 13.39
C PRO A 614 -3.20 -27.05 12.96
N PRO A 615 -3.26 -28.12 13.76
CA PRO A 615 -2.66 -29.39 13.38
C PRO A 615 -3.25 -29.87 12.05
N ARG A 616 -2.40 -30.30 11.12
CA ARG A 616 -2.87 -30.87 9.84
C ARG A 616 -3.82 -32.03 10.14
N GLN A 617 -5.05 -31.95 9.64
CA GLN A 617 -5.87 -33.16 9.50
C GLN A 617 -5.15 -34.04 8.48
N MET A 618 -4.50 -35.10 8.98
CA MET A 618 -3.78 -36.09 8.17
C MET A 618 -4.76 -36.95 7.37
#